data_AF-V7FQ33-F1
#
_entry.id   AF-V7FQ33-F1
#
_cell.length_a   1.000
_cell.length_b   1.000
_cell.length_c   1.000
_cell.angle_alpha   90.00
_cell.angle_beta   90.00
_cell.angle_gamma   90.00
#
_symmetry.space_group_name_H-M   'P 1'
#
loop_
_entity.id
_entity.type
_entity.pdbx_description
1 polymer ?
#
loop_
_entity_poly.entity_id
_entity_poly.type
_entity_poly.pdbx_seq_one_letter_code
_entity_poly.pdbx_strand_id
1 'polypeptide(L)'
;MTSTVEPLVAVVTTDLSAITRGRSAVESKLQKIAATGVGWLQANLSLTPFNSIVDPNPWDSSGDVRLIPDLNARFRTALTGSPTPFDMVAGNIVELDGSPWVGCTRTMLSDALAELKAATGLSVIAAFEHEFHIEGDFGPAHSMSLAALRRADPFAANLMAALERFLI
;
A
#
# COMPACT_ATOMS: atom_id res chain seq x y z
N MET A 1 -14.19 2.40 -21.14
CA MET A 1 -14.16 3.82 -21.52
C MET A 1 -12.73 4.30 -21.32
N THR A 2 -12.05 4.74 -22.37
CA THR A 2 -10.72 5.37 -22.24
C THR A 2 -10.91 6.76 -21.63
N SER A 3 -10.47 6.94 -20.38
CA SER A 3 -10.44 8.23 -19.69
C SER A 3 -9.69 9.26 -20.56
N THR A 4 -10.24 10.46 -20.68
CA THR A 4 -9.57 11.62 -21.32
C THR A 4 -8.52 12.27 -20.41
N VAL A 5 -8.40 11.80 -19.17
CA VAL A 5 -7.49 12.30 -18.14
C VAL A 5 -6.41 11.26 -17.86
N GLU A 6 -5.15 11.71 -17.80
CA GLU A 6 -3.99 10.87 -17.50
C GLU A 6 -4.11 10.28 -16.07
N PRO A 7 -4.08 8.94 -15.92
CA PRO A 7 -4.14 8.31 -14.60
C PRO A 7 -2.95 8.68 -13.71
N LEU A 8 -3.16 8.64 -12.40
CA LEU A 8 -2.10 8.75 -11.40
C LEU A 8 -1.72 7.36 -10.90
N VAL A 9 -0.45 7.21 -10.51
CA VAL A 9 0.06 6.09 -9.74
C VAL A 9 0.62 6.59 -8.42
N ALA A 10 0.27 5.93 -7.32
CA ALA A 10 0.83 6.21 -6.00
C ALA A 10 2.00 5.27 -5.72
N VAL A 11 3.19 5.83 -5.47
CA VAL A 11 4.33 5.08 -4.92
C VAL A 11 4.22 5.12 -3.40
N VAL A 12 4.03 3.97 -2.76
CA VAL A 12 3.61 3.88 -1.35
C VAL A 12 4.51 3.01 -0.48
N THR A 13 4.48 3.28 0.83
CA THR A 13 5.02 2.46 1.91
C THR A 13 4.01 2.40 3.06
N THR A 14 4.05 1.35 3.88
CA THR A 14 3.22 1.24 5.10
C THR A 14 4.12 1.41 6.32
N ASP A 15 3.90 2.48 7.07
CA ASP A 15 4.74 2.83 8.22
C ASP A 15 4.35 2.08 9.51
N LEU A 16 5.03 2.40 10.61
CA LEU A 16 4.85 1.76 11.92
C LEU A 16 3.49 2.04 12.56
N SER A 17 2.79 3.09 12.13
CA SER A 17 1.41 3.36 12.54
C SER A 17 0.38 2.62 11.66
N ALA A 18 0.84 1.68 10.83
CA ALA A 18 0.04 0.89 9.89
C ALA A 18 -0.73 1.75 8.86
N ILE A 19 -0.23 2.96 8.54
CA ILE A 19 -0.82 3.81 7.52
C ILE A 19 -0.03 3.68 6.23
N THR A 20 -0.71 3.44 5.11
CA THR A 20 -0.11 3.44 3.78
C THR A 20 0.01 4.88 3.26
N ARG A 21 1.24 5.36 3.13
CA ARG A 21 1.57 6.74 2.74
C ARG A 21 2.50 6.74 1.53
N GLY A 22 2.56 7.83 0.79
CA GLY A 22 3.36 7.87 -0.43
C GLY A 22 3.30 9.19 -1.16
N ARG A 23 3.78 9.17 -2.41
CA ARG A 23 3.63 10.28 -3.36
C ARG A 23 3.06 9.77 -4.66
N SER A 24 2.22 10.59 -5.28
CA SER A 24 1.61 10.28 -6.57
C SER A 24 2.33 10.98 -7.71
N ALA A 25 2.32 10.34 -8.88
CA ALA A 25 2.78 10.91 -10.13
C ALA A 25 1.86 10.47 -11.26
N VAL A 26 1.96 11.13 -12.41
CA VAL A 26 1.26 10.67 -13.60
C VAL A 26 1.83 9.32 -14.07
N GLU A 27 0.96 8.41 -14.48
CA GLU A 27 1.29 7.00 -14.73
C GLU A 27 2.35 6.83 -15.83
N SER A 28 2.36 7.71 -16.84
CA SER A 28 3.38 7.70 -17.90
C SER A 28 4.81 7.92 -17.39
N LYS A 29 4.99 8.46 -16.18
CA LYS A 29 6.30 8.68 -15.55
C LYS A 29 6.74 7.52 -14.67
N LEU A 30 5.91 6.50 -14.43
CA LEU A 30 6.23 5.42 -13.50
C LEU A 30 7.56 4.74 -13.82
N GLN A 31 7.81 4.42 -15.11
CA GLN A 31 9.05 3.75 -15.51
C GLN A 31 10.29 4.61 -15.24
N LYS A 32 10.19 5.93 -15.41
CA LYS A 32 11.26 6.86 -15.08
C LYS A 32 11.45 6.99 -13.56
N ILE A 33 10.35 7.00 -12.82
CA ILE A 33 10.37 7.04 -11.34
C ILE A 33 10.98 5.75 -10.80
N ALA A 34 10.77 4.59 -11.42
CA ALA A 34 11.36 3.33 -10.96
C ALA A 34 12.89 3.35 -10.87
N ALA A 35 13.56 4.16 -11.71
CA ALA A 35 15.02 4.29 -11.67
C ALA A 35 15.55 5.15 -10.50
N THR A 36 14.74 6.05 -9.96
CA THR A 36 15.21 7.06 -8.98
C THR A 36 14.37 7.15 -7.72
N GLY A 37 13.19 6.51 -7.70
CA GLY A 37 12.15 6.68 -6.69
C GLY A 37 11.53 8.07 -6.64
N VAL A 38 10.78 8.29 -5.56
CA VAL A 38 10.26 9.61 -5.15
C VAL A 38 10.97 10.05 -3.86
N GLY A 39 11.06 11.36 -3.63
CA GLY A 39 11.60 11.88 -2.37
C GLY A 39 10.71 11.47 -1.18
N TRP A 40 11.33 11.15 -0.05
CA TRP A 40 10.68 10.76 1.19
C TRP A 40 11.46 11.30 2.39
N LEU A 41 10.83 11.40 3.56
CA LEU A 41 11.44 11.96 4.77
C LEU A 41 11.56 10.89 5.84
N GLN A 42 12.72 10.85 6.50
CA GLN A 42 12.97 9.93 7.63
C GLN A 42 11.99 10.20 8.79
N ALA A 43 11.70 11.49 9.03
CA ALA A 43 10.73 11.94 10.03
C ALA A 43 9.32 11.34 9.89
N ASN A 44 8.93 10.88 8.69
CA ASN A 44 7.62 10.27 8.48
C ASN A 44 7.44 8.98 9.28
N LEU A 45 8.53 8.30 9.66
CA LEU A 45 8.46 7.11 10.52
C LEU A 45 8.03 7.46 11.96
N SER A 46 8.17 8.72 12.35
CA SER A 46 7.77 9.26 13.66
C SER A 46 6.31 9.73 13.72
N LEU A 47 5.55 9.57 12.63
CA LEU A 47 4.14 9.94 12.59
C LEU A 47 3.28 8.92 13.34
N THR A 48 2.50 9.42 14.29
CA THR A 48 1.53 8.65 15.07
C THR A 48 0.27 8.33 14.27
N PRO A 49 -0.59 7.42 14.77
CA PRO A 49 -1.92 7.18 14.19
C PRO A 49 -2.82 8.44 14.19
N PHE A 50 -2.53 9.42 15.04
CA PHE A 50 -3.28 10.68 15.17
C PHE A 50 -2.71 11.82 14.30
N ASN A 51 -1.79 11.50 13.39
CA ASN A 51 -1.18 12.46 12.45
C ASN A 51 -0.38 13.58 13.13
N SER A 52 0.24 13.28 14.28
CA SER A 52 1.27 14.09 14.92
C SER A 52 2.64 13.42 14.81
N ILE A 53 3.73 14.18 14.94
CA ILE A 53 5.09 13.63 15.07
C ILE A 53 5.39 13.44 16.57
N VAL A 54 5.94 12.28 16.96
CA VAL A 54 6.36 12.04 18.36
C VAL A 54 7.49 12.99 18.77
N ASP A 55 7.54 13.38 20.04
CA ASP A 55 8.62 14.18 20.62
C ASP A 55 9.25 13.44 21.81
N PRO A 56 10.60 13.26 21.86
CA PRO A 56 11.56 13.61 20.81
C PRO A 56 11.46 12.68 19.60
N ASN A 57 11.65 13.22 18.40
CA ASN A 57 11.88 12.42 17.19
C ASN A 57 13.39 12.36 16.89
N PRO A 58 13.93 11.20 16.45
CA PRO A 58 15.37 11.04 16.27
C PRO A 58 15.90 11.60 14.94
N TRP A 59 15.05 12.11 14.04
CA TRP A 59 15.43 12.53 12.68
C TRP A 59 15.29 14.04 12.40
N ASP A 60 14.75 14.82 13.34
CA ASP A 60 14.28 16.21 13.12
C ASP A 60 13.43 16.32 11.82
N SER A 61 13.24 17.53 11.30
CA SER A 61 12.67 17.84 9.99
C SER A 61 13.71 17.78 8.85
N SER A 62 14.91 17.29 9.15
CA SER A 62 16.04 17.22 8.23
C SER A 62 16.33 15.78 7.81
N GLY A 63 16.69 15.57 6.54
CA GLY A 63 17.10 14.26 6.05
C GLY A 63 16.15 13.72 4.99
N ASP A 64 16.71 13.45 3.82
CA ASP A 64 16.00 12.90 2.69
C ASP A 64 16.38 11.43 2.49
N VAL A 65 15.36 10.62 2.24
CA VAL A 65 15.47 9.24 1.74
C VAL A 65 14.71 9.13 0.43
N ARG A 66 14.89 8.03 -0.29
CA ARG A 66 14.13 7.74 -1.52
C ARG A 66 13.19 6.57 -1.29
N LEU A 67 11.96 6.72 -1.74
CA LEU A 67 11.00 5.61 -1.83
C LEU A 67 11.04 5.07 -3.27
N ILE A 68 11.66 3.91 -3.45
CA ILE A 68 11.85 3.24 -4.74
C ILE A 68 10.68 2.27 -4.98
N PRO A 69 9.86 2.45 -6.02
CA PRO A 69 8.76 1.53 -6.31
C PRO A 69 9.29 0.16 -6.76
N ASP A 70 8.73 -0.90 -6.22
CA ASP A 70 8.91 -2.26 -6.73
C ASP A 70 7.80 -2.56 -7.74
N LEU A 71 8.13 -2.55 -9.03
CA LEU A 71 7.15 -2.75 -10.10
C LEU A 71 6.45 -4.11 -10.05
N ASN A 72 7.05 -5.12 -9.41
CA ASN A 72 6.41 -6.43 -9.21
C ASN A 72 5.31 -6.36 -8.13
N ALA A 73 5.36 -5.35 -7.27
CA ALA A 73 4.39 -5.05 -6.22
C ALA A 73 3.41 -3.93 -6.62
N ARG A 74 3.21 -3.71 -7.93
CA ARG A 74 2.14 -2.84 -8.44
C ARG A 74 0.80 -3.56 -8.42
N PHE A 75 -0.22 -2.88 -7.90
CA PHE A 75 -1.61 -3.27 -7.98
C PHE A 75 -2.41 -2.18 -8.70
N ARG A 76 -3.14 -2.58 -9.75
CA ARG A 76 -3.96 -1.68 -10.54
C ARG A 76 -5.30 -2.34 -10.86
N THR A 77 -6.37 -1.59 -10.70
CA THR A 77 -7.73 -2.04 -11.07
C THR A 77 -8.58 -0.87 -11.56
N ALA A 78 -9.39 -1.10 -12.57
CA ALA A 78 -10.39 -0.15 -13.06
C ALA A 78 -11.80 -0.44 -12.49
N LEU A 79 -11.95 -1.49 -11.68
CA LEU A 79 -13.24 -2.00 -11.21
C LEU A 79 -13.67 -1.40 -9.86
N THR A 80 -13.20 -0.19 -9.55
CA THR A 80 -13.60 0.54 -8.34
C THR A 80 -14.85 1.40 -8.53
N GLY A 81 -15.34 1.51 -9.77
CA GLY A 81 -16.39 2.47 -10.15
C GLY A 81 -15.90 3.93 -10.26
N SER A 82 -14.60 4.18 -10.07
CA SER A 82 -14.02 5.52 -10.22
C SER A 82 -13.75 5.90 -11.69
N PRO A 83 -13.75 7.19 -12.05
CA PRO A 83 -13.43 7.64 -13.41
C PRO A 83 -12.01 7.27 -13.89
N THR A 84 -11.07 7.15 -12.96
CA THR A 84 -9.69 6.71 -13.22
C THR A 84 -9.39 5.42 -12.45
N PRO A 85 -8.50 4.55 -12.95
CA PRO A 85 -8.09 3.35 -12.23
C PRO A 85 -7.51 3.66 -10.86
N PHE A 86 -7.72 2.76 -9.90
CA PHE A 86 -6.89 2.67 -8.71
C PHE A 86 -5.53 2.09 -9.12
N ASP A 87 -4.45 2.73 -8.72
CA ASP A 87 -3.09 2.34 -9.11
C ASP A 87 -2.08 2.69 -8.01
N MET A 88 -1.55 1.66 -7.36
CA MET A 88 -0.54 1.79 -6.33
C MET A 88 0.62 0.85 -6.59
N VAL A 89 1.82 1.27 -6.20
CA VAL A 89 3.02 0.44 -6.23
C VAL A 89 3.75 0.56 -4.91
N ALA A 90 3.86 -0.57 -4.20
CA ALA A 90 4.61 -0.61 -2.95
C ALA A 90 6.11 -0.44 -3.24
N GLY A 91 6.81 0.27 -2.38
CA GLY A 91 8.23 0.55 -2.52
C GLY A 91 9.03 0.29 -1.26
N ASN A 92 10.35 0.22 -1.46
CA ASN A 92 11.33 0.17 -0.37
C ASN A 92 11.93 1.56 -0.18
N ILE A 93 12.27 1.88 1.06
CA ILE A 93 12.92 3.14 1.42
C ILE A 93 14.43 2.89 1.45
N VAL A 94 15.19 3.75 0.79
CA VAL A 94 16.65 3.69 0.68
C VAL A 94 17.27 5.04 1.04
N GLU A 95 18.51 5.01 1.50
CA GLU A 95 19.34 6.19 1.63
C GLU A 95 19.63 6.81 0.24
N LEU A 96 20.19 8.03 0.22
CA LEU A 96 20.46 8.74 -1.04
C LEU A 96 21.50 8.03 -1.94
N ASP A 97 22.35 7.19 -1.37
CA ASP A 97 23.29 6.35 -2.11
C ASP A 97 22.67 5.04 -2.63
N GLY A 98 21.40 4.79 -2.31
CA GLY A 98 20.64 3.60 -2.70
C GLY A 98 20.77 2.43 -1.73
N SER A 99 21.55 2.55 -0.65
CA SER A 99 21.60 1.52 0.39
C SER A 99 20.27 1.42 1.15
N PRO A 100 19.87 0.24 1.64
CA PRO A 100 18.60 0.10 2.34
C PRO A 100 18.52 0.99 3.59
N TRP A 101 17.42 1.72 3.74
CA TRP A 101 17.22 2.55 4.92
C TRP A 101 16.76 1.70 6.10
N VAL A 102 17.38 1.90 7.26
CA VAL A 102 17.11 1.11 8.48
C VAL A 102 15.64 1.17 8.92
N GLY A 103 14.91 2.24 8.60
CA GLY A 103 13.50 2.40 8.97
C GLY A 103 12.49 1.75 8.01
N CYS A 104 12.94 1.03 6.96
CA CYS A 104 12.04 0.42 5.99
C CYS A 104 11.50 -0.93 6.46
N THR A 105 10.26 -0.96 6.95
CA THR A 105 9.55 -2.17 7.39
C THR A 105 9.44 -3.24 6.31
N ARG A 106 9.27 -2.85 5.04
CA ARG A 106 9.20 -3.77 3.90
C ARG A 106 10.53 -4.47 3.64
N THR A 107 11.65 -3.75 3.75
CA THR A 107 12.99 -4.35 3.67
C THR A 107 13.23 -5.28 4.85
N MET A 108 12.92 -4.86 6.08
CA MET A 108 13.05 -5.71 7.27
C MET A 108 12.32 -7.06 7.10
N LEU A 109 11.10 -7.06 6.57
CA LEU A 109 10.35 -8.29 6.29
C LEU A 109 11.06 -9.16 5.24
N SER A 110 11.50 -8.56 4.13
CA SER A 110 12.21 -9.29 3.08
C SER A 110 13.50 -9.94 3.59
N ASP A 111 14.26 -9.22 4.41
CA ASP A 111 15.51 -9.70 4.99
C ASP A 111 15.24 -10.84 5.98
N ALA A 112 14.26 -10.71 6.88
CA ALA A 112 13.87 -11.78 7.80
C ALA A 112 13.42 -13.05 7.08
N LEU A 113 12.69 -12.93 5.96
CA LEU A 113 12.31 -14.07 5.13
C LEU A 113 13.52 -14.73 4.46
N ALA A 114 14.48 -13.93 4.00
CA ALA A 114 15.72 -14.45 3.42
C ALA A 114 16.59 -15.16 4.45
N GLU A 115 16.72 -14.60 5.66
CA GLU A 115 17.43 -15.21 6.79
C GLU A 115 16.81 -16.54 7.21
N LEU A 116 15.48 -16.59 7.33
CA LEU A 116 14.75 -17.84 7.61
C LEU A 116 15.07 -18.91 6.55
N LYS A 117 15.00 -18.53 5.27
CA LYS A 117 15.28 -19.44 4.16
C LYS A 117 16.72 -19.94 4.18
N ALA A 118 17.68 -19.06 4.43
CA ALA A 118 19.09 -19.41 4.50
C ALA A 118 19.41 -20.34 5.68
N ALA A 119 18.82 -20.08 6.84
CA ALA A 119 19.06 -20.86 8.05
C ALA A 119 18.36 -22.24 8.05
N THR A 120 17.20 -22.37 7.38
CA THR A 120 16.33 -23.55 7.53
C THR A 120 15.93 -24.23 6.22
N GLY A 121 16.13 -23.57 5.08
CA GLY A 121 15.56 -24.01 3.80
C GLY A 121 14.05 -23.82 3.67
N LEU A 122 13.35 -23.31 4.69
CA LEU A 122 11.90 -23.12 4.70
C LEU A 122 11.47 -21.79 4.06
N SER A 123 10.24 -21.77 3.55
CA SER A 123 9.60 -20.57 2.99
C SER A 123 8.26 -20.34 3.68
N VAL A 124 7.87 -19.08 3.88
CA VAL A 124 6.57 -18.73 4.47
C VAL A 124 5.53 -18.61 3.37
N ILE A 125 4.40 -19.29 3.58
CA ILE A 125 3.16 -19.08 2.82
C ILE A 125 2.15 -18.55 3.83
N ALA A 126 1.59 -17.37 3.57
CA ALA A 126 0.67 -16.71 4.48
C ALA A 126 -0.49 -16.05 3.72
N ALA A 127 -1.64 -15.96 4.40
CA ALA A 127 -2.81 -15.21 3.98
C ALA A 127 -3.33 -14.41 5.19
N PHE A 128 -4.00 -13.29 4.93
CA PHE A 128 -4.55 -12.40 5.95
C PHE A 128 -6.07 -12.30 5.78
N GLU A 129 -6.81 -12.69 6.81
CA GLU A 129 -8.27 -12.55 6.86
C GLU A 129 -8.61 -11.19 7.51
N HIS A 130 -9.28 -10.33 6.75
CA HIS A 130 -9.65 -8.99 7.21
C HIS A 130 -11.15 -8.91 7.48
N GLU A 131 -11.52 -8.74 8.73
CA GLU A 131 -12.87 -8.36 9.12
C GLU A 131 -12.99 -6.84 9.19
N PHE A 132 -14.09 -6.29 8.68
CA PHE A 132 -14.39 -4.87 8.76
C PHE A 132 -15.90 -4.65 8.83
N HIS A 133 -16.30 -3.46 9.28
CA HIS A 133 -17.69 -3.06 9.38
C HIS A 133 -18.07 -2.16 8.21
N ILE A 134 -19.23 -2.40 7.63
CA ILE A 134 -19.84 -1.49 6.65
C ILE A 134 -20.87 -0.66 7.41
N GLU A 135 -20.60 0.64 7.53
CA GLU A 135 -21.54 1.58 8.11
C GLU A 135 -22.59 2.01 7.07
N GLY A 136 -23.84 2.13 7.51
CA GLY A 136 -24.96 2.51 6.66
C GLY A 136 -26.29 2.31 7.39
N ASP A 137 -27.35 2.85 6.81
CA ASP A 137 -28.72 2.66 7.32
C ASP A 137 -29.27 1.31 6.86
N PHE A 138 -28.89 0.25 7.57
CA PHE A 138 -29.29 -1.12 7.26
C PHE A 138 -30.29 -1.66 8.28
N GLY A 139 -31.40 -2.23 7.80
CA GLY A 139 -32.32 -3.01 8.64
C GLY A 139 -31.61 -4.22 9.30
N PRO A 140 -32.11 -4.72 10.44
CA PRO A 140 -31.50 -5.82 11.16
C PRO A 140 -31.42 -7.09 10.30
N ALA A 141 -30.34 -7.86 10.47
CA ALA A 141 -30.15 -9.16 9.82
C ALA A 141 -29.30 -10.06 10.72
N HIS A 142 -29.49 -11.37 10.60
CA HIS A 142 -28.69 -12.35 11.34
C HIS A 142 -27.31 -12.53 10.72
N SER A 143 -26.31 -12.88 11.53
CA SER A 143 -24.98 -13.28 11.08
C SER A 143 -25.08 -14.40 10.05
N MET A 144 -24.24 -14.35 9.01
CA MET A 144 -24.18 -15.35 7.92
C MET A 144 -25.49 -15.54 7.12
N SER A 145 -26.46 -14.62 7.22
CA SER A 145 -27.73 -14.72 6.49
C SER A 145 -27.66 -14.09 5.09
N LEU A 146 -28.47 -14.61 4.16
CA LEU A 146 -28.64 -14.00 2.83
C LEU A 146 -29.10 -12.54 2.93
N ALA A 147 -29.95 -12.22 3.91
CA ALA A 147 -30.40 -10.85 4.15
C ALA A 147 -29.23 -9.91 4.51
N ALA A 148 -28.28 -10.37 5.34
CA ALA A 148 -27.09 -9.60 5.69
C ALA A 148 -26.17 -9.33 4.49
N LEU A 149 -26.04 -10.30 3.57
CA LEU A 149 -25.32 -10.10 2.31
C LEU A 149 -26.07 -9.13 1.38
N ARG A 150 -27.37 -9.35 1.15
CA ARG A 150 -28.16 -8.59 0.18
C ARG A 150 -28.41 -7.14 0.60
N ARG A 151 -28.49 -6.83 1.90
CA ARG A 151 -28.70 -5.44 2.37
C ARG A 151 -27.51 -4.52 2.07
N ALA A 152 -26.32 -5.09 1.86
CA ALA A 152 -25.11 -4.35 1.49
C ALA A 152 -24.81 -4.39 -0.02
N ASP A 153 -25.67 -5.00 -0.84
CA ASP A 153 -25.50 -5.05 -2.29
C ASP A 153 -25.43 -3.63 -2.89
N PRO A 154 -24.55 -3.34 -3.86
CA PRO A 154 -23.62 -4.26 -4.56
C PRO A 154 -22.20 -4.31 -3.95
N PHE A 155 -21.99 -3.87 -2.70
CA PHE A 155 -20.66 -3.67 -2.13
C PHE A 155 -19.77 -4.92 -2.22
N ALA A 156 -20.24 -6.07 -1.73
CA ALA A 156 -19.43 -7.29 -1.70
C ALA A 156 -19.02 -7.74 -3.12
N ALA A 157 -19.92 -7.65 -4.10
CA ALA A 157 -19.62 -7.99 -5.48
C ALA A 157 -18.58 -7.02 -6.09
N ASN A 158 -18.74 -5.71 -5.86
CA ASN A 158 -17.79 -4.71 -6.32
C ASN A 158 -16.42 -4.88 -5.66
N LEU A 159 -16.38 -5.20 -4.36
CA LEU A 159 -15.12 -5.45 -3.64
C LEU A 159 -14.37 -6.65 -4.22
N MET A 160 -15.06 -7.77 -4.45
CA MET A 160 -14.43 -8.95 -5.06
C MET A 160 -13.91 -8.66 -6.48
N ALA A 161 -14.69 -7.94 -7.28
CA ALA A 161 -14.27 -7.51 -8.62
C ALA A 161 -13.06 -6.56 -8.55
N ALA A 162 -13.03 -5.63 -7.59
CA ALA A 162 -11.93 -4.69 -7.43
C ALA A 162 -10.63 -5.37 -6.97
N LEU A 163 -10.73 -6.41 -6.12
CA LEU A 163 -9.58 -7.18 -5.62
C LEU A 163 -9.00 -8.16 -6.66
N GLU A 164 -9.77 -8.51 -7.69
CA GLU A 164 -9.30 -9.41 -8.73
C GLU A 164 -8.13 -8.80 -9.51
N ARG A 165 -6.98 -9.48 -9.48
CA ARG A 165 -5.79 -9.05 -10.20
C ARG A 165 -5.91 -9.47 -11.66
N PHE A 166 -6.11 -8.52 -12.56
CA PHE A 166 -5.86 -8.75 -13.98
C PHE A 166 -4.36 -8.65 -14.21
N LEU A 167 -3.73 -9.77 -14.58
CA LEU A 167 -2.43 -9.73 -15.26
C LEU A 167 -2.67 -9.04 -16.61
N ILE A 168 -2.33 -7.75 -16.70
CA ILE A 168 -2.26 -7.03 -17.97
C ILE A 168 -0.86 -7.25 -18.55
#